data_AF-A0ABD2GT83-F1
#
_entry.id   AF-A0ABD2GT83-F1
#
_cell.length_a   1.000
_cell.length_b   1.000
_cell.length_c   1.000
_cell.angle_alpha   90.00
_cell.angle_beta   90.00
_cell.angle_gamma   90.00
#
_symmetry.space_group_name_H-M   'P 1'
#
loop_
_entity.id
_entity.type
_entity.pdbx_description
1 polymer ?
#
loop_
_entity_poly.entity_id
_entity_poly.type
_entity_poly.pdbx_seq_one_letter_code
_entity_poly.pdbx_strand_id
1 'polypeptide(L)' 'MPPGRLPREVFQARPAGRRQRGRPRTRWRDYISSLAWERLGIPQSELVDVARERNVWGSLLELLPPRPDHG' A
#
# COMPACT_ATOMS: atom_id res chain seq x y z
N MET A 1 2.26 25.83 -25.02
CA MET A 1 2.08 24.81 -23.95
C MET A 1 3.39 24.75 -23.16
N PRO A 2 3.39 24.91 -21.82
CA PRO A 2 4.63 24.80 -21.04
C PRO A 2 5.17 23.36 -21.10
N PRO A 3 6.50 23.16 -21.16
CA PRO A 3 7.10 21.84 -21.20
C PRO A 3 6.76 21.11 -19.89
N GLY A 4 6.11 19.94 -19.99
CA GLY A 4 5.69 19.12 -18.85
C GLY A 4 4.18 19.05 -18.60
N ARG A 5 3.35 19.82 -19.31
CA ARG A 5 1.89 19.68 -19.23
C ARG A 5 1.37 18.70 -20.29
N LEU A 6 0.83 17.57 -19.85
CA LEU A 6 0.16 16.60 -20.72
C LEU A 6 -1.07 17.23 -21.41
N PRO A 7 -1.39 16.84 -22.65
CA PRO A 7 -2.59 17.28 -23.35
C PRO A 7 -3.87 16.98 -22.55
N ARG A 8 -4.90 17.83 -22.68
CA ARG A 8 -6.15 17.70 -21.93
C ARG A 8 -6.89 16.40 -22.25
N GLU A 9 -6.66 15.86 -23.44
CA GLU A 9 -7.15 14.60 -23.97
C GLU A 9 -6.67 13.40 -23.14
N VAL A 10 -5.44 13.48 -22.58
CA VAL A 10 -4.87 12.42 -21.72
C VAL A 10 -5.67 12.29 -20.42
N PHE A 11 -6.16 13.40 -19.87
CA PHE A 11 -6.99 13.40 -18.66
C PHE A 11 -8.45 13.01 -18.93
N GLN A 12 -8.88 13.11 -20.19
CA GLN A 12 -10.23 12.70 -20.62
C GLN A 12 -10.27 11.24 -21.11
N ALA A 13 -9.10 10.62 -21.31
CA ALA A 13 -9.00 9.22 -21.67
C ALA A 13 -9.64 8.36 -20.59
N ARG A 14 -10.69 7.62 -20.96
CA ARG A 14 -11.22 6.53 -20.14
C ARG A 14 -10.60 5.24 -20.65
N PRO A 15 -9.76 4.54 -19.85
CA PRO A 15 -9.19 3.28 -20.28
C PRO A 15 -10.33 2.31 -20.63
N ALA A 16 -10.40 1.91 -21.89
CA ALA A 16 -11.38 0.95 -22.37
C ALA A 16 -10.93 -0.45 -21.95
N GLY A 17 -11.34 -0.88 -20.76
CA GLY A 17 -11.01 -2.19 -20.24
C GLY A 17 -11.65 -2.45 -18.88
N ARG A 18 -12.22 -3.64 -18.69
CA ARG A 18 -12.55 -4.12 -17.35
C ARG A 18 -11.25 -4.55 -16.68
N ARG A 19 -10.95 -3.99 -15.51
CA ARG A 19 -9.90 -4.53 -14.64
C ARG A 19 -10.15 -6.02 -14.45
N GLN A 20 -9.16 -6.86 -14.76
CA GLN A 20 -9.24 -8.30 -14.54
C GLN A 20 -9.64 -8.56 -13.09
N ARG A 21 -10.85 -9.09 -12.89
CA ARG A 21 -11.31 -9.55 -11.58
C ARG A 21 -10.72 -10.93 -11.38
N GLY A 22 -9.78 -11.05 -10.45
CA GLY A 22 -9.05 -12.29 -10.21
C GLY A 22 -7.82 -12.11 -9.33
N ARG A 23 -7.24 -10.89 -9.29
CA ARG A 23 -6.17 -10.59 -8.34
C ARG A 23 -6.76 -10.46 -6.93
N PRO A 24 -6.31 -11.27 -5.94
CA PRO A 24 -6.69 -11.08 -4.56
C PRO A 24 -6.34 -9.65 -4.16
N ARG A 25 -7.31 -8.91 -3.61
CA ARG A 25 -7.02 -7.60 -3.03
C ARG A 25 -6.34 -7.86 -1.70
N THR A 26 -5.02 -8.00 -1.72
CA THR A 26 -4.24 -7.89 -0.48
C THR A 26 -4.41 -6.46 -0.01
N ARG A 27 -5.28 -6.25 0.99
CA ARG A 27 -5.41 -4.93 1.61
C ARG A 27 -4.07 -4.67 2.27
N TRP A 28 -3.54 -3.47 2.08
CA TRP A 28 -2.27 -3.05 2.68
C TRP A 28 -2.19 -3.38 4.18
N ARG A 29 -3.30 -3.19 4.89
CA ARG A 29 -3.45 -3.56 6.30
C ARG A 29 -3.18 -5.04 6.56
N ASP A 30 -3.78 -5.93 5.80
CA ASP A 30 -3.67 -7.38 6.03
C ASP A 30 -2.23 -7.86 5.76
N TYR A 31 -1.55 -7.26 4.78
CA TYR A 31 -0.14 -7.48 4.49
C TYR A 31 0.79 -7.03 5.62
N ILE A 32 0.57 -5.82 6.15
CA ILE A 32 1.35 -5.33 7.29
C ILE A 32 1.06 -6.16 8.54
N SER A 33 -0.19 -6.55 8.77
CA SER A 33 -0.56 -7.43 9.89
C SER A 33 0.12 -8.80 9.84
N SER A 34 0.19 -9.43 8.65
CA SER A 34 0.90 -10.71 8.50
C SER A 34 2.40 -10.54 8.72
N LEU A 35 3.00 -9.48 8.18
CA LEU A 35 4.43 -9.21 8.36
C LEU A 35 4.78 -8.90 9.82
N ALA A 36 4.00 -8.08 10.50
CA ALA A 36 4.22 -7.73 11.90
C ALA A 36 4.12 -8.97 12.80
N TRP A 37 3.19 -9.88 12.51
CA TRP A 37 3.08 -11.16 13.20
C TRP A 37 4.29 -12.07 12.92
N GLU A 38 4.60 -12.33 11.66
CA GLU A 38 5.63 -13.30 11.26
C GLU A 38 7.06 -12.83 11.58
N ARG A 39 7.32 -11.52 11.52
CA ARG A 39 8.67 -10.95 11.68
C ARG A 39 8.93 -10.35 13.05
N LEU A 40 7.91 -9.79 13.68
CA LEU A 40 8.06 -9.04 14.93
C LEU A 40 7.26 -9.68 16.09
N GLY A 41 6.45 -10.70 15.82
CA GLY A 41 5.60 -11.34 16.85
C GLY A 41 4.48 -10.43 17.37
N ILE A 42 4.18 -9.32 16.68
CA ILE A 42 3.21 -8.34 17.15
C ILE A 42 1.80 -8.80 16.79
N PRO A 43 0.91 -9.02 17.77
CA PRO A 43 -0.47 -9.41 17.50
C PRO A 43 -1.25 -8.24 16.87
N GLN A 44 -2.28 -8.60 16.11
CA GLN A 44 -3.07 -7.64 15.34
C GLN A 44 -3.79 -6.60 16.23
N SER A 45 -4.10 -6.96 17.48
CA SER A 45 -4.68 -6.04 18.47
C SER A 45 -3.71 -4.94 18.88
N GLU A 46 -2.46 -5.27 19.17
CA GLU A 46 -1.42 -4.30 19.52
C GLU A 46 -1.04 -3.43 18.33
N LEU A 47 -1.05 -4.00 17.11
CA LEU A 47 -0.78 -3.26 15.89
C LEU A 47 -1.79 -2.13 15.65
N VAL A 48 -3.05 -2.30 16.08
CA VAL A 48 -4.07 -1.23 16.02
C VAL A 48 -3.69 -0.07 16.93
N ASP A 49 -3.11 -0.33 18.10
CA ASP A 49 -2.67 0.71 19.02
C ASP A 49 -1.39 1.38 18.52
N VAL A 50 -0.43 0.61 18.02
CA VAL A 50 0.80 1.14 17.39
C VAL A 50 0.47 2.03 16.18
N ALA A 51 -0.53 1.68 15.39
CA ALA A 51 -0.97 2.48 14.25
C ALA A 51 -1.57 3.85 14.64
N ARG A 52 -1.99 4.03 15.90
CA ARG A 52 -2.44 5.34 16.42
C ARG A 52 -1.26 6.28 16.66
N GLU A 53 -0.08 5.74 16.94
CA GLU A 53 1.12 6.50 17.21
C GLU A 53 1.98 6.66 15.95
N ARG A 54 1.87 7.82 15.28
CA ARG A 54 2.49 8.06 13.97
C ARG A 54 4.01 7.81 13.93
N ASN A 55 4.74 8.18 14.98
CA ASN A 55 6.19 8.00 15.03
C ASN A 55 6.55 6.52 15.17
N VAL A 56 5.86 5.80 16.07
CA VAL A 56 6.06 4.36 16.27
C VAL A 56 5.67 3.58 15.02
N TRP A 57 4.57 3.97 14.37
CA TRP A 57 4.15 3.41 13.09
C TRP A 57 5.20 3.61 12.00
N GLY A 58 5.83 4.78 11.94
CA GLY A 58 6.94 5.06 11.01
C GLY A 58 8.12 4.12 11.22
N SER A 59 8.62 4.03 12.45
CA SER A 59 9.72 3.10 12.79
C SER A 59 9.36 1.65 12.52
N LEU A 60 8.12 1.23 12.79
CA LEU A 60 7.67 -0.13 12.51
C LEU A 60 7.71 -0.43 11.01
N LEU A 61 7.28 0.50 10.16
CA LEU A 61 7.33 0.32 8.71
C LEU A 61 8.77 0.24 8.16
N GLU A 62 9.73 0.93 8.79
CA GLU A 62 11.16 0.84 8.43
C GLU A 62 11.78 -0.51 8.78
N LEU A 63 11.27 -1.18 9.82
CA LEU A 63 11.71 -2.53 10.21
C LEU A 63 11.13 -3.62 9.31
N LEU A 64 10.04 -3.33 8.61
CA LEU A 64 9.39 -4.28 7.70
C LEU A 64 10.04 -4.26 6.31
N PRO A 65 10.11 -5.41 5.63
CA PRO A 65 10.65 -5.46 4.27
C PRO A 65 9.82 -4.59 3.31
N PRO A 66 10.47 -3.92 2.34
CA PRO A 66 9.77 -3.14 1.34
C PRO A 66 8.81 -4.03 0.57
N ARG A 67 7.64 -3.47 0.23
CA ARG A 67 6.59 -4.21 -0.47
C ARG A 67 7.18 -4.79 -1.75
N PRO A 68 7.06 -6.10 -2.01
CA PRO A 68 7.57 -6.67 -3.25
C PRO A 68 6.88 -5.97 -4.41
N ASP A 69 7.68 -5.51 -5.38
CA ASP A 69 7.18 -4.89 -6.58
C ASP A 69 6.22 -5.86 -7.26
N HIS A 70 4.94 -5.56 -7.15
CA HIS A 70 3.94 -6.23 -7.93
C HIS A 70 3.97 -5.59 -9.31
N GLY A 71 4.81 -6.15 -10.19
CA GLY A 71 4.87 -5.82 -11.61
C GLY A 71 3.51 -5.76 -12.28
#